data_AF-A0A3B9BBE8-F1
#
_entry.id   AF-A0A3B9BBE8-F1
#
_cell.length_a   1.000
_cell.length_b   1.000
_cell.length_c   1.000
_cell.angle_alpha   90.00
_cell.angle_beta   90.00
_cell.angle_gamma   90.00
#
_symmetry.space_group_name_H-M   'P 1'
#
loop_
_entity.id
_entity.type
_entity.pdbx_description
1 polymer ?
#
loop_
_entity_poly.entity_id
_entity_poly.type
_entity_poly.pdbx_seq_one_letter_code
_entity_poly.pdbx_strand_id
1 'polypeptide(L)'
;MFIYVFSVFVFFNQLQHMKKLIIPISFVIASTFFLWKGQQVETLEESVLTKKVVSDSIEIEKQNIDRVQNIQIPPAKPFSKKEETPVNVSPAQPIKTPPAQAPPIRPRILEILGEAKITVKETRIDVSEFAQELDTRTSLIKTSMKHSDVILVEGGKYFGEDNEEVKFANAHVASHFMLRVQPGTDLLLLQEKLQSLGCEIEEKIGEENFIVKLTKEATIENHYAVKETLENLNDFVDSVEPDYLVYAIKTPNDPKMIDLWGLHNSGQTGGNNDKDIDAFEAWDLQTGSKDVLVGVIDTGVDRSHIDLAANMWTNAEEIPGNGKDDDGNGFVDDVHGWDFYDNDNNPTDGGSHGTHCAGTIGAVGNNGKGVVGVSWNVSMVGIRFLGPMGGYTSDAVKSINYATKIGVALTSNSWGGGGFSSSLKNAIDNAGKKGIGFVAAAGNSAYDNDSIPSYPASYESENIISVGAHDHKGKIAWFSQWGKNSVDLFAPGVNVVSTVPGNKYASFNGTSMATPHVSGAYALLIASNPDWTVIEAKNALMNSVDLEDGLKSKC
;
A
#
# COMPACT_ATOMS: atom_id res chain seq x y z
N MET A 1 56.44 -51.27 -9.34
CA MET A 1 57.56 -50.49 -9.88
C MET A 1 57.41 -49.06 -9.35
N PHE A 2 58.50 -48.42 -8.93
CA PHE A 2 58.63 -47.13 -8.18
C PHE A 2 57.41 -46.17 -8.13
N ILE A 3 56.90 -45.64 -7.00
CA ILE A 3 57.44 -45.15 -5.69
C ILE A 3 57.71 -43.62 -5.66
N TYR A 4 57.08 -42.93 -4.68
CA TYR A 4 57.45 -41.75 -3.85
C TYR A 4 56.11 -41.06 -3.42
N VAL A 5 55.62 -40.99 -2.16
CA VAL A 5 56.18 -40.93 -0.77
C VAL A 5 56.94 -39.61 -0.54
N PHE A 6 56.71 -38.72 0.44
CA PHE A 6 56.23 -38.75 1.86
C PHE A 6 55.07 -37.71 2.11
N SER A 7 54.28 -37.61 3.20
CA SER A 7 54.39 -37.93 4.67
C SER A 7 55.18 -36.87 5.49
N VAL A 8 54.93 -36.52 6.78
CA VAL A 8 53.97 -36.98 7.82
C VAL A 8 53.90 -35.98 9.03
N PHE A 9 52.76 -35.91 9.76
CA PHE A 9 52.49 -35.38 11.15
C PHE A 9 52.76 -33.87 11.45
N VAL A 10 52.05 -33.10 12.32
CA VAL A 10 51.11 -33.25 13.46
C VAL A 10 51.76 -33.38 14.87
N PHE A 11 51.58 -32.38 15.77
CA PHE A 11 51.10 -32.48 17.19
C PHE A 11 51.19 -31.16 18.05
N PHE A 12 50.08 -30.83 18.75
CA PHE A 12 49.92 -30.25 20.11
C PHE A 12 50.41 -28.84 20.60
N ASN A 13 49.43 -27.97 20.90
CA ASN A 13 48.89 -27.59 22.24
C ASN A 13 49.53 -26.52 23.20
N GLN A 14 48.69 -25.50 23.53
CA GLN A 14 48.51 -24.76 24.81
C GLN A 14 49.44 -23.63 25.35
N LEU A 15 48.80 -22.83 26.24
CA LEU A 15 49.29 -21.94 27.32
C LEU A 15 49.50 -20.40 27.12
N GLN A 16 48.46 -19.69 27.55
CA GLN A 16 48.22 -18.32 28.02
C GLN A 16 49.35 -17.36 28.51
N HIS A 17 49.01 -16.05 28.48
CA HIS A 17 49.00 -15.03 29.58
C HIS A 17 49.81 -13.71 29.44
N MET A 18 49.31 -12.70 30.18
CA MET A 18 49.75 -11.29 30.38
C MET A 18 49.57 -10.33 29.17
N LYS A 19 48.89 -9.17 29.18
CA LYS A 19 48.54 -8.07 30.14
C LYS A 19 49.59 -6.96 30.37
N LYS A 20 49.25 -5.74 29.88
CA LYS A 20 49.67 -4.39 30.35
C LYS A 20 51.18 -4.05 30.16
N LEU A 21 51.64 -2.80 30.02
CA LEU A 21 51.04 -1.44 29.93
C LEU A 21 52.03 -0.50 29.16
N ILE A 22 51.61 0.70 28.72
CA ILE A 22 52.21 2.04 29.02
C ILE A 22 51.77 3.13 28.00
N ILE A 23 51.44 4.31 28.54
CA ILE A 23 51.31 5.68 27.97
C ILE A 23 51.75 6.65 29.13
N PRO A 24 51.72 8.00 29.07
CA PRO A 24 51.44 8.98 27.99
C PRO A 24 52.76 9.63 27.43
N ILE A 25 53.03 10.91 27.05
CA ILE A 25 52.50 12.29 27.29
C ILE A 25 52.60 13.19 26.03
N SER A 26 51.74 14.20 26.00
CA SER A 26 51.52 15.33 25.06
C SER A 26 52.68 16.32 24.82
N PHE A 27 52.51 17.23 23.85
CA PHE A 27 52.62 18.69 24.08
C PHE A 27 51.76 19.50 23.08
N VAL A 28 51.74 20.84 23.23
CA VAL A 28 50.75 21.80 22.69
C VAL A 28 51.47 23.00 22.02
N ILE A 29 50.84 23.72 21.06
CA ILE A 29 50.80 25.22 20.93
C ILE A 29 50.22 25.70 19.58
N ALA A 30 49.59 26.88 19.65
CA ALA A 30 48.61 27.48 18.77
C ALA A 30 49.10 28.34 17.56
N SER A 31 48.14 28.59 16.65
CA SER A 31 47.76 29.91 16.07
C SER A 31 48.61 30.71 15.05
N THR A 32 47.88 31.16 13.99
CA THR A 32 47.80 32.53 13.38
C THR A 32 48.60 33.01 12.14
N PHE A 33 47.81 33.56 11.19
CA PHE A 33 48.00 34.71 10.24
C PHE A 33 49.05 34.72 9.11
N PHE A 34 48.59 34.81 7.85
CA PHE A 34 48.50 36.01 6.95
C PHE A 34 47.74 35.59 5.65
N LEU A 35 46.71 36.27 5.09
CA LEU A 35 46.64 37.56 4.35
C LEU A 35 47.52 37.59 3.08
N TRP A 36 47.10 38.07 1.89
CA TRP A 36 45.98 38.93 1.39
C TRP A 36 45.73 38.58 -0.13
N LYS A 37 44.86 39.14 -1.01
CA LYS A 37 43.90 40.28 -1.07
C LYS A 37 42.93 40.11 -2.30
N GLY A 38 41.70 40.67 -2.27
CA GLY A 38 40.92 41.06 -3.48
C GLY A 38 39.41 40.77 -3.40
N GLN A 39 38.53 41.63 -2.86
CA GLN A 39 37.88 42.84 -3.44
C GLN A 39 37.07 42.58 -4.74
N GLN A 40 35.80 43.00 -4.92
CA GLN A 40 34.83 43.84 -4.16
C GLN A 40 33.46 43.09 -4.09
N VAL A 41 32.56 43.20 -3.10
CA VAL A 41 31.85 44.33 -2.44
C VAL A 41 30.82 45.06 -3.33
N GLU A 42 29.53 44.78 -3.09
CA GLU A 42 28.48 45.80 -2.82
C GLU A 42 27.24 45.17 -2.15
N THR A 43 26.41 45.98 -1.48
CA THR A 43 25.30 45.55 -0.59
C THR A 43 24.19 46.59 -0.48
N LEU A 44 22.92 46.17 -0.53
CA LEU A 44 21.71 46.92 -0.08
C LEU A 44 20.75 45.87 0.52
N GLU A 45 20.34 45.93 1.79
CA GLU A 45 19.50 46.90 2.53
C GLU A 45 17.98 46.75 2.29
N GLU A 46 17.23 46.75 3.40
CA GLU A 46 15.77 46.61 3.46
C GLU A 46 15.05 47.92 3.11
N SER A 47 13.78 47.83 2.68
CA SER A 47 12.85 48.96 2.88
C SER A 47 11.41 48.50 3.04
N VAL A 48 10.71 49.15 3.97
CA VAL A 48 9.26 49.05 4.19
C VAL A 48 8.62 50.31 3.61
N LEU A 49 7.50 50.23 2.86
CA LEU A 49 6.32 51.10 3.08
C LEU A 49 5.12 50.86 2.13
N THR A 50 3.92 50.79 2.74
CA THR A 50 2.60 51.28 2.29
C THR A 50 1.93 50.86 0.97
N LYS A 51 0.64 50.52 1.12
CA LYS A 51 -0.42 50.51 0.08
C LYS A 51 -0.49 51.83 -0.70
N LYS A 52 -0.91 51.77 -1.97
CA LYS A 52 -1.55 52.88 -2.69
C LYS A 52 -2.66 52.37 -3.62
N VAL A 53 -3.77 53.11 -3.72
CA VAL A 53 -4.97 52.75 -4.49
C VAL A 53 -5.12 53.68 -5.70
N VAL A 54 -5.31 53.09 -6.88
CA VAL A 54 -5.86 53.64 -8.14
C VAL A 54 -6.46 52.41 -8.86
N SER A 55 -7.75 52.20 -9.14
CA SER A 55 -8.92 53.03 -9.52
C SER A 55 -9.07 53.26 -11.04
N ASP A 56 -10.10 52.63 -11.61
CA ASP A 56 -10.85 53.02 -12.82
C ASP A 56 -10.17 52.83 -14.20
N SER A 57 -10.87 52.48 -15.30
CA SER A 57 -12.34 52.36 -15.57
C SER A 57 -12.64 51.52 -16.85
N ILE A 58 -13.92 51.49 -17.28
CA ILE A 58 -14.47 51.04 -18.60
C ILE A 58 -14.73 49.52 -18.70
N GLU A 59 -15.93 49.01 -19.05
CA GLU A 59 -17.30 49.59 -19.23
C GLU A 59 -18.36 48.48 -19.03
N ILE A 60 -19.59 48.80 -18.58
CA ILE A 60 -20.72 47.84 -18.49
C ILE A 60 -22.04 48.56 -18.82
N GLU A 61 -22.84 48.00 -19.74
CA GLU A 61 -24.20 48.45 -20.04
C GLU A 61 -25.27 47.34 -19.88
N LYS A 62 -26.07 47.47 -18.81
CA LYS A 62 -27.56 47.45 -18.75
C LYS A 62 -28.35 46.72 -19.88
N GLN A 63 -29.46 46.00 -19.64
CA GLN A 63 -30.28 45.85 -18.41
C GLN A 63 -31.40 44.78 -18.54
N ASN A 64 -32.10 44.57 -17.39
CA ASN A 64 -33.52 44.21 -17.22
C ASN A 64 -33.95 42.72 -17.07
N ILE A 65 -35.14 42.58 -16.48
CA ILE A 65 -35.53 41.58 -15.47
C ILE A 65 -37.06 41.34 -15.53
N ASP A 66 -37.50 40.16 -15.08
CA ASP A 66 -38.88 39.72 -14.77
C ASP A 66 -39.97 39.70 -15.87
N ARG A 67 -40.63 38.54 -16.03
CA ARG A 67 -41.90 38.22 -15.32
C ARG A 67 -42.39 36.78 -15.59
N VAL A 68 -43.24 36.28 -14.68
CA VAL A 68 -43.89 34.95 -14.72
C VAL A 68 -45.41 35.11 -14.89
N GLN A 69 -46.07 34.29 -15.73
CA GLN A 69 -47.33 33.55 -15.43
C GLN A 69 -47.98 32.83 -16.64
N ASN A 70 -48.49 31.62 -16.35
CA ASN A 70 -49.63 30.84 -16.92
C ASN A 70 -50.26 31.16 -18.29
N ILE A 71 -50.58 30.10 -19.06
CA ILE A 71 -51.94 29.78 -19.60
C ILE A 71 -51.99 28.33 -20.16
N GLN A 72 -53.20 27.75 -20.32
CA GLN A 72 -53.47 26.31 -20.57
C GLN A 72 -53.76 25.91 -22.04
N ILE A 73 -53.87 24.59 -22.24
CA ILE A 73 -53.96 23.81 -23.50
C ILE A 73 -55.40 23.72 -24.09
N PRO A 74 -55.55 23.69 -25.43
CA PRO A 74 -56.66 23.03 -26.15
C PRO A 74 -56.22 21.79 -27.01
N PRO A 75 -57.14 20.88 -27.43
CA PRO A 75 -56.83 19.45 -27.52
C PRO A 75 -56.72 18.81 -28.95
N ALA A 76 -56.42 17.50 -28.96
CA ALA A 76 -56.01 16.69 -30.13
C ALA A 76 -57.13 16.08 -31.02
N LYS A 77 -56.73 15.53 -32.19
CA LYS A 77 -57.52 14.64 -33.07
C LYS A 77 -56.63 13.51 -33.69
N PRO A 78 -57.20 12.41 -34.23
CA PRO A 78 -56.55 11.09 -34.11
C PRO A 78 -56.36 10.26 -35.40
N PHE A 79 -55.71 9.10 -35.22
CA PHE A 79 -55.73 7.86 -36.02
C PHE A 79 -55.03 7.79 -37.39
N SER A 80 -54.04 6.88 -37.45
CA SER A 80 -53.85 5.93 -38.55
C SER A 80 -53.07 4.71 -38.04
N LYS A 81 -53.59 3.49 -38.20
CA LYS A 81 -52.82 2.24 -38.03
C LYS A 81 -52.24 1.82 -39.38
N LYS A 82 -51.06 1.18 -39.37
CA LYS A 82 -50.68 0.19 -40.40
C LYS A 82 -49.82 -0.93 -39.79
N GLU A 83 -49.78 -2.06 -40.48
CA GLU A 83 -49.42 -3.35 -39.87
C GLU A 83 -47.93 -3.59 -39.61
N GLU A 84 -47.70 -4.58 -38.75
CA GLU A 84 -46.41 -5.09 -38.29
C GLU A 84 -45.76 -6.05 -39.31
N THR A 85 -44.43 -6.09 -39.33
CA THR A 85 -43.67 -7.25 -39.82
C THR A 85 -42.81 -7.80 -38.67
N PRO A 86 -42.97 -9.06 -38.26
CA PRO A 86 -42.34 -9.57 -37.04
C PRO A 86 -40.85 -9.87 -37.27
N VAL A 87 -39.98 -9.15 -36.57
CA VAL A 87 -38.59 -9.58 -36.32
C VAL A 87 -38.58 -10.28 -34.96
N ASN A 88 -38.23 -11.56 -34.95
CA ASN A 88 -38.22 -12.38 -33.74
C ASN A 88 -36.99 -12.05 -32.88
N VAL A 89 -37.15 -11.16 -31.90
CA VAL A 89 -36.11 -10.82 -30.91
C VAL A 89 -36.36 -11.64 -29.64
N SER A 90 -35.39 -12.48 -29.28
CA SER A 90 -35.44 -13.25 -28.03
C SER A 90 -35.46 -12.30 -26.81
N PRO A 91 -36.16 -12.63 -25.71
CA PRO A 91 -36.18 -11.77 -24.53
C PRO A 91 -34.75 -11.53 -24.00
N ALA A 92 -34.40 -10.27 -23.78
CA ALA A 92 -33.18 -9.94 -23.05
C ALA A 92 -33.25 -10.54 -21.64
N GLN A 93 -32.17 -11.19 -21.19
CA GLN A 93 -32.10 -11.67 -19.82
C GLN A 93 -32.17 -10.49 -18.83
N PRO A 94 -32.73 -10.68 -17.63
CA PRO A 94 -32.80 -9.62 -16.63
C PRO A 94 -31.39 -9.13 -16.29
N ILE A 95 -31.24 -7.80 -16.21
CA ILE A 95 -30.00 -7.16 -15.78
C ILE A 95 -29.66 -7.71 -14.39
N LYS A 96 -28.53 -8.42 -14.27
CA LYS A 96 -28.00 -8.81 -12.96
C LYS A 96 -27.80 -7.54 -12.15
N THR A 97 -28.38 -7.49 -10.94
CA THR A 97 -28.04 -6.46 -9.95
C THR A 97 -26.52 -6.44 -9.79
N PRO A 98 -25.85 -5.26 -9.72
CA PRO A 98 -24.44 -5.22 -9.39
C PRO A 98 -24.16 -6.00 -8.09
N PRO A 99 -22.96 -6.61 -7.94
CA PRO A 99 -22.47 -7.01 -6.63
C PRO A 99 -22.63 -5.83 -5.66
N ALA A 100 -22.94 -6.11 -4.40
CA ALA A 100 -22.93 -5.04 -3.40
C ALA A 100 -21.50 -4.47 -3.35
N GLN A 101 -21.35 -3.17 -3.59
CA GLN A 101 -20.06 -2.50 -3.48
C GLN A 101 -19.45 -2.81 -2.11
N ALA A 102 -18.16 -3.12 -2.09
CA ALA A 102 -17.42 -3.23 -0.84
C ALA A 102 -17.62 -1.93 -0.03
N PRO A 103 -17.79 -1.99 1.30
CA PRO A 103 -17.87 -0.78 2.10
C PRO A 103 -16.59 0.06 1.87
N PRO A 104 -16.71 1.39 1.75
CA PRO A 104 -15.55 2.25 1.50
C PRO A 104 -14.50 2.06 2.61
N ILE A 105 -13.23 2.21 2.26
CA ILE A 105 -12.12 2.10 3.23
C ILE A 105 -12.41 3.01 4.41
N ARG A 106 -12.53 2.42 5.60
CA ARG A 106 -12.66 3.15 6.85
C ARG A 106 -11.39 2.92 7.66
N PRO A 107 -10.71 3.99 8.12
CA PRO A 107 -9.66 3.85 9.12
C PRO A 107 -10.14 2.99 10.28
N ARG A 108 -9.35 1.97 10.67
CA ARG A 108 -9.75 0.89 11.60
C ARG A 108 -10.43 1.37 12.89
N ILE A 109 -10.04 2.55 13.37
CA ILE A 109 -10.64 3.22 14.52
C ILE A 109 -12.15 3.48 14.36
N LEU A 110 -12.64 3.79 13.15
CA LEU A 110 -14.06 3.98 12.85
C LEU A 110 -14.86 2.67 12.92
N GLU A 111 -14.21 1.52 12.67
CA GLU A 111 -14.85 0.21 12.82
C GLU A 111 -14.98 -0.17 14.30
N ILE A 112 -13.91 0.01 15.07
CA ILE A 112 -13.89 -0.19 16.53
C ILE A 112 -14.93 0.73 17.22
N LEU A 113 -15.03 1.97 16.74
CA LEU A 113 -16.06 2.91 17.15
C LEU A 113 -17.47 2.46 16.71
N GLY A 114 -17.62 1.89 15.51
CA GLY A 114 -18.89 1.31 15.03
C GLY A 114 -19.37 0.07 15.79
N GLU A 115 -18.45 -0.72 16.38
CA GLU A 115 -18.78 -1.80 17.31
C GLU A 115 -19.25 -1.27 18.69
N ALA A 116 -18.82 -0.06 19.06
CA ALA A 116 -19.24 0.62 20.30
C ALA A 116 -20.61 1.30 20.14
N LYS A 117 -21.33 1.47 21.26
CA LYS A 117 -22.58 2.26 21.27
C LYS A 117 -22.25 3.74 21.25
N ILE A 118 -22.38 4.37 20.08
CA ILE A 118 -22.07 5.79 19.87
C ILE A 118 -23.32 6.69 19.94
N THR A 119 -23.12 7.84 20.58
CA THR A 119 -23.96 9.04 20.43
C THR A 119 -23.04 10.24 20.18
N VAL A 120 -23.19 10.94 19.05
CA VAL A 120 -22.49 12.21 18.80
C VAL A 120 -23.05 13.29 19.73
N LYS A 121 -22.19 14.04 20.42
CA LYS A 121 -22.57 15.21 21.23
C LYS A 121 -22.41 16.53 20.46
N GLU A 122 -21.29 16.67 19.77
CA GLU A 122 -20.82 17.91 19.13
C GLU A 122 -20.01 17.53 17.89
N THR A 123 -20.15 18.28 16.80
CA THR A 123 -19.33 18.14 15.59
C THR A 123 -18.99 19.53 15.06
N ARG A 124 -17.72 19.71 14.70
CA ARG A 124 -17.16 20.87 14.02
C ARG A 124 -16.50 20.37 12.73
N ILE A 125 -16.63 21.14 11.64
CA ILE A 125 -15.89 20.91 10.39
C ILE A 125 -15.09 22.17 10.11
N ASP A 126 -13.78 22.00 10.01
CA ASP A 126 -12.83 23.04 9.60
C ASP A 126 -12.41 22.74 8.15
N VAL A 127 -12.89 23.57 7.23
CA VAL A 127 -12.64 23.46 5.79
C VAL A 127 -11.30 24.11 5.47
N SER A 128 -10.44 23.49 4.65
CA SER A 128 -9.16 24.11 4.27
C SER A 128 -9.35 25.28 3.31
N GLU A 129 -8.50 26.31 3.44
CA GLU A 129 -8.39 27.41 2.46
C GLU A 129 -7.85 26.94 1.10
N PHE A 130 -7.24 25.75 1.01
CA PHE A 130 -6.61 25.21 -0.19
C PHE A 130 -7.28 23.90 -0.66
N ALA A 131 -7.92 23.94 -1.83
CA ALA A 131 -8.68 22.80 -2.39
C ALA A 131 -7.88 21.48 -2.62
N GLN A 132 -6.54 21.51 -2.52
CA GLN A 132 -5.70 20.32 -2.59
C GLN A 132 -5.57 19.62 -1.22
N GLU A 133 -5.57 20.37 -0.11
CA GLU A 133 -5.51 19.83 1.25
C GLU A 133 -6.80 19.12 1.65
N LEU A 134 -6.83 18.55 2.87
CA LEU A 134 -7.99 17.88 3.44
C LEU A 134 -8.73 18.82 4.40
N ASP A 135 -10.05 18.72 4.41
CA ASP A 135 -10.90 19.26 5.47
C ASP A 135 -10.71 18.41 6.73
N THR A 136 -11.02 18.97 7.91
CA THR A 136 -10.98 18.25 9.18
C THR A 136 -12.35 18.26 9.85
N ARG A 137 -12.95 17.09 10.05
CA ARG A 137 -14.14 16.91 10.91
C ARG A 137 -13.69 16.47 12.30
N THR A 138 -14.00 17.29 13.30
CA THR A 138 -13.80 16.97 14.72
C THR A 138 -15.14 16.71 15.37
N SER A 139 -15.34 15.53 15.96
CA SER A 139 -16.57 15.13 16.63
C SER A 139 -16.32 14.68 18.07
N LEU A 140 -16.99 15.29 19.04
CA LEU A 140 -17.08 14.75 20.40
C LEU A 140 -18.18 13.68 20.43
N ILE A 141 -17.77 12.44 20.66
CA ILE A 141 -18.65 11.28 20.71
C ILE A 141 -18.68 10.69 22.12
N LYS A 142 -19.86 10.20 22.54
CA LYS A 142 -20.02 9.36 23.72
C LYS A 142 -20.12 7.91 23.29
N THR A 143 -19.33 7.05 23.91
CA THR A 143 -19.09 5.65 23.54
C THR A 143 -19.35 4.73 24.73
N SER A 144 -19.35 3.41 24.48
CA SER A 144 -19.38 2.36 25.52
C SER A 144 -17.99 1.84 25.93
N MET A 145 -16.91 2.58 25.64
CA MET A 145 -15.52 2.19 25.95
C MET A 145 -15.09 2.60 27.37
N LYS A 146 -13.86 2.22 27.78
CA LYS A 146 -13.27 2.53 29.12
C LYS A 146 -13.46 4.01 29.50
N HIS A 147 -13.10 4.89 28.58
CA HIS A 147 -13.36 6.33 28.67
C HIS A 147 -14.52 6.64 27.73
N SER A 148 -15.65 7.11 28.26
CA SER A 148 -16.86 7.23 27.44
C SER A 148 -16.80 8.38 26.46
N ASP A 149 -16.20 9.51 26.84
CA ASP A 149 -16.23 10.74 26.06
C ASP A 149 -14.91 10.88 25.31
N VAL A 150 -14.99 10.84 23.98
CA VAL A 150 -13.87 10.70 23.05
C VAL A 150 -14.00 11.77 21.97
N ILE A 151 -12.89 12.42 21.62
CA ILE A 151 -12.82 13.25 20.42
C ILE A 151 -12.34 12.35 19.28
N LEU A 152 -13.08 12.36 18.18
CA LEU A 152 -12.74 11.76 16.91
C LEU A 152 -12.35 12.88 15.95
N VAL A 153 -11.16 12.78 15.34
CA VAL A 153 -10.65 13.71 14.33
C VAL A 153 -10.50 12.95 13.01
N GLU A 154 -11.26 13.33 12.01
CA GLU A 154 -11.29 12.75 10.67
C GLU A 154 -10.75 13.76 9.66
N GLY A 155 -9.76 13.36 8.85
CA GLY A 155 -9.29 14.14 7.71
C GLY A 155 -9.89 13.60 6.41
N GLY A 156 -10.47 14.47 5.59
CA GLY A 156 -11.29 14.04 4.46
C GLY A 156 -11.67 15.16 3.50
N LYS A 157 -12.71 14.92 2.69
CA LYS A 157 -13.37 15.92 1.83
C LYS A 157 -14.87 15.64 1.76
N TYR A 158 -15.64 16.68 1.43
CA TYR A 158 -17.10 16.59 1.19
C TYR A 158 -17.89 16.09 2.41
N PHE A 159 -17.46 16.47 3.61
CA PHE A 159 -18.11 16.05 4.86
C PHE A 159 -19.59 16.48 4.91
N GLY A 160 -20.49 15.50 5.02
CA GLY A 160 -21.95 15.69 4.99
C GLY A 160 -22.59 15.65 3.60
N GLU A 161 -21.84 15.37 2.54
CA GLU A 161 -22.36 15.17 1.17
C GLU A 161 -22.47 13.67 0.82
N ASP A 162 -23.23 13.32 -0.23
CA ASP A 162 -23.43 11.91 -0.67
C ASP A 162 -22.12 11.23 -1.13
N ASN A 163 -21.05 12.01 -1.34
CA ASN A 163 -19.71 11.60 -1.75
C ASN A 163 -18.63 11.94 -0.70
N GLU A 164 -19.00 11.96 0.58
CA GLU A 164 -18.05 12.10 1.70
C GLU A 164 -16.91 11.07 1.64
N GLU A 165 -15.67 11.55 1.73
CA GLU A 165 -14.46 10.72 1.75
C GLU A 165 -13.64 10.98 3.02
N VAL A 166 -13.37 9.93 3.81
CA VAL A 166 -12.47 9.99 4.98
C VAL A 166 -11.15 9.31 4.64
N LYS A 167 -10.06 10.09 4.60
CA LYS A 167 -8.70 9.60 4.30
C LYS A 167 -7.97 9.07 5.53
N PHE A 168 -8.14 9.72 6.68
CA PHE A 168 -7.60 9.26 7.96
C PHE A 168 -8.58 9.56 9.09
N ALA A 169 -8.48 8.82 10.19
CA ALA A 169 -9.16 9.16 11.42
C ALA A 169 -8.30 8.76 12.63
N ASN A 170 -8.25 9.63 13.63
CA ASN A 170 -7.63 9.40 14.94
C ASN A 170 -8.65 9.71 16.03
N ALA A 171 -8.56 9.06 17.18
CA ALA A 171 -9.44 9.35 18.31
C ALA A 171 -8.70 9.31 19.63
N HIS A 172 -9.08 10.18 20.56
CA HIS A 172 -8.44 10.35 21.87
C HIS A 172 -9.46 10.73 22.94
N VAL A 173 -9.11 10.53 24.21
CA VAL A 173 -10.02 10.81 25.31
C VAL A 173 -10.27 12.32 25.46
N ALA A 174 -11.54 12.72 25.52
CA ALA A 174 -11.92 14.12 25.61
C ALA A 174 -11.72 14.71 27.01
N SER A 175 -11.81 13.87 28.06
CA SER A 175 -11.86 14.29 29.46
C SER A 175 -10.51 14.54 30.13
N HIS A 176 -9.38 14.17 29.53
CA HIS A 176 -8.06 14.29 30.17
C HIS A 176 -6.91 14.30 29.16
N PHE A 177 -5.73 14.63 29.66
CA PHE A 177 -4.46 14.66 28.94
C PHE A 177 -3.41 13.82 29.68
N MET A 178 -2.44 13.31 28.94
CA MET A 178 -1.15 12.91 29.51
C MET A 178 -0.29 14.17 29.66
N LEU A 179 0.18 14.43 30.87
CA LEU A 179 1.04 15.57 31.20
C LEU A 179 2.41 15.07 31.62
N ARG A 180 3.47 15.52 30.93
CA ARG A 180 4.84 15.38 31.43
C ARG A 180 5.27 16.66 32.12
N VAL A 181 5.81 16.56 33.34
CA VAL A 181 6.29 17.70 34.13
C VAL A 181 7.80 17.88 33.98
N GLN A 182 8.29 19.10 34.24
CA GLN A 182 9.72 19.39 34.26
C GLN A 182 10.44 18.65 35.41
N PRO A 183 11.72 18.27 35.26
CA PRO A 183 12.47 17.58 36.31
C PRO A 183 12.55 18.39 37.61
N GLY A 184 11.92 17.88 38.68
CA GLY A 184 11.89 18.53 39.99
C GLY A 184 10.77 19.54 40.23
N THR A 185 9.75 19.60 39.36
CA THR A 185 8.54 20.42 39.56
C THR A 185 7.87 20.19 40.92
N ASP A 186 7.49 21.28 41.59
CA ASP A 186 6.66 21.23 42.79
C ASP A 186 5.21 20.84 42.42
N LEU A 187 4.85 19.59 42.73
CA LEU A 187 3.54 19.03 42.42
C LEU A 187 2.39 19.67 43.22
N LEU A 188 2.65 20.31 44.36
CA LEU A 188 1.63 21.02 45.12
C LEU A 188 1.26 22.33 44.40
N LEU A 189 2.29 23.10 44.00
CA LEU A 189 2.11 24.34 43.24
C LEU A 189 1.53 24.08 41.84
N LEU A 190 1.92 22.98 41.19
CA LEU A 190 1.29 22.52 39.95
C LEU A 190 -0.19 22.18 40.18
N GLN A 191 -0.54 21.44 41.22
CA GLN A 191 -1.95 21.09 41.51
C GLN A 191 -2.81 22.33 41.77
N GLU A 192 -2.31 23.34 42.50
CA GLU A 192 -2.99 24.64 42.67
C GLU A 192 -3.19 25.34 41.31
N LYS A 193 -2.17 25.31 40.44
CA LYS A 193 -2.24 25.90 39.10
C LYS A 193 -3.24 25.17 38.21
N LEU A 194 -3.25 23.84 38.20
CA LEU A 194 -4.21 23.02 37.46
C LEU A 194 -5.64 23.28 37.93
N GLN A 195 -5.88 23.36 39.24
CA GLN A 195 -7.20 23.68 39.79
C GLN A 195 -7.70 25.07 39.35
N SER A 196 -6.80 26.05 39.20
CA SER A 196 -7.15 27.38 38.64
C SER A 196 -7.60 27.34 37.18
N LEU A 197 -7.19 26.30 36.44
CA LEU A 197 -7.60 26.02 35.05
C LEU A 197 -8.80 25.06 34.94
N GLY A 198 -9.38 24.64 36.07
CA GLY A 198 -10.44 23.63 36.09
C GLY A 198 -9.95 22.22 35.75
N CYS A 199 -8.70 21.90 36.09
CA CYS A 199 -8.08 20.59 35.95
C CYS A 199 -7.63 20.03 37.30
N GLU A 200 -7.43 18.71 37.40
CA GLU A 200 -6.72 18.10 38.52
C GLU A 200 -5.91 16.87 38.09
N ILE A 201 -4.81 16.58 38.80
CA ILE A 201 -4.07 15.32 38.64
C ILE A 201 -4.97 14.17 39.13
N GLU A 202 -5.23 13.21 38.25
CA GLU A 202 -6.00 11.99 38.56
C GLU A 202 -5.08 10.80 38.90
N GLU A 203 -4.05 10.58 38.10
CA GLU A 203 -3.16 9.41 38.21
C GLU A 203 -1.70 9.80 37.92
N LYS A 204 -0.75 9.07 38.50
CA LYS A 204 0.67 9.14 38.15
C LYS A 204 1.07 7.88 37.38
N ILE A 205 1.41 8.03 36.11
CA ILE A 205 1.63 6.93 35.14
C ILE A 205 3.12 6.70 34.80
N GLY A 206 4.01 7.62 35.20
CA GLY A 206 5.48 7.48 35.11
C GLY A 206 6.16 8.35 36.16
N GLU A 207 7.50 8.42 36.19
CA GLU A 207 8.21 9.26 37.19
C GLU A 207 7.90 10.76 37.02
N GLU A 208 7.76 11.22 35.78
CA GLU A 208 7.42 12.61 35.40
C GLU A 208 6.05 12.72 34.72
N ASN A 209 5.35 11.60 34.49
CA ASN A 209 4.14 11.53 33.66
C ASN A 209 2.88 11.31 34.51
N PHE A 210 1.83 12.08 34.22
CA PHE A 210 0.57 12.11 34.96
C PHE A 210 -0.64 12.13 34.03
N ILE A 211 -1.78 11.62 34.49
CA ILE A 211 -3.08 11.91 33.89
C ILE A 211 -3.65 13.16 34.56
N VAL A 212 -3.99 14.16 33.76
CA VAL A 212 -4.62 15.42 34.20
C VAL A 212 -5.98 15.56 33.54
N LYS A 213 -7.03 15.50 34.34
CA LYS A 213 -8.42 15.52 33.87
C LYS A 213 -9.08 16.88 33.99
N LEU A 214 -10.10 17.10 33.16
CA LEU A 214 -11.04 18.20 33.27
C LEU A 214 -12.00 17.97 34.45
N THR A 215 -12.21 19.00 35.26
CA THR A 215 -13.21 19.02 36.36
C THR A 215 -14.64 19.31 35.89
N LYS A 216 -14.83 19.50 34.58
CA LYS A 216 -16.10 19.78 33.91
C LYS A 216 -16.29 18.78 32.77
N GLU A 217 -17.52 18.64 32.29
CA GLU A 217 -17.79 17.87 31.08
C GLU A 217 -17.05 18.47 29.87
N ALA A 218 -16.43 17.62 29.06
CA ALA A 218 -15.66 18.03 27.89
C ALA A 218 -16.57 18.57 26.78
N THR A 219 -16.07 19.58 26.06
CA THR A 219 -16.54 20.05 24.75
C THR A 219 -15.33 20.13 23.82
N ILE A 220 -15.54 20.20 22.50
CA ILE A 220 -14.42 20.37 21.54
C ILE A 220 -13.65 21.66 21.89
N GLU A 221 -14.37 22.76 22.09
CA GLU A 221 -13.77 24.06 22.47
C GLU A 221 -12.97 23.97 23.79
N ASN A 222 -13.53 23.41 24.86
CA ASN A 222 -12.88 23.43 26.17
C ASN A 222 -11.68 22.48 26.26
N HIS A 223 -11.70 21.38 25.51
CA HIS A 223 -10.57 20.45 25.42
C HIS A 223 -9.34 21.14 24.81
N TYR A 224 -9.46 21.71 23.60
CA TYR A 224 -8.32 22.35 22.94
C TYR A 224 -7.84 23.62 23.66
N ALA A 225 -8.75 24.45 24.17
CA ALA A 225 -8.38 25.65 24.93
C ALA A 225 -7.65 25.32 26.26
N VAL A 226 -8.04 24.24 26.94
CA VAL A 226 -7.29 23.77 28.12
C VAL A 226 -5.93 23.20 27.70
N LYS A 227 -5.86 22.38 26.64
CA LYS A 227 -4.58 21.83 26.16
C LYS A 227 -3.56 22.93 25.87
N GLU A 228 -3.95 23.94 25.08
CA GLU A 228 -3.10 25.11 24.78
C GLU A 228 -2.67 25.84 26.07
N THR A 229 -3.59 26.00 27.03
CA THR A 229 -3.27 26.67 28.30
C THR A 229 -2.29 25.86 29.16
N LEU A 230 -2.35 24.52 29.12
CA LEU A 230 -1.41 23.63 29.79
C LEU A 230 -0.02 23.64 29.12
N GLU A 231 0.03 23.65 27.78
CA GLU A 231 1.28 23.74 27.00
C GLU A 231 2.04 25.04 27.28
N ASN A 232 1.33 26.12 27.62
CA ASN A 232 1.94 27.38 28.01
C ASN A 232 2.49 27.43 29.46
N LEU A 233 2.32 26.37 30.27
CA LEU A 233 2.86 26.29 31.64
C LEU A 233 4.34 25.86 31.69
N ASN A 234 5.19 26.50 30.90
CA ASN A 234 6.61 26.16 30.69
C ASN A 234 7.45 26.05 31.99
N ASP A 235 7.07 26.72 33.08
CA ASP A 235 7.73 26.60 34.40
C ASP A 235 7.49 25.24 35.09
N PHE A 236 6.51 24.45 34.61
CA PHE A 236 6.03 23.21 35.22
C PHE A 236 5.93 22.03 34.23
N VAL A 237 5.71 22.30 32.95
CA VAL A 237 5.29 21.32 31.93
C VAL A 237 6.40 21.14 30.89
N ASP A 238 6.55 19.90 30.41
CA ASP A 238 7.46 19.51 29.33
C ASP A 238 6.69 19.11 28.06
N SER A 239 5.60 18.35 28.20
CA SER A 239 4.65 18.06 27.11
C SER A 239 3.21 17.89 27.61
N VAL A 240 2.24 18.13 26.71
CA VAL A 240 0.81 17.84 26.91
C VAL A 240 0.31 17.03 25.71
N GLU A 241 -0.03 15.77 25.96
CA GLU A 241 -0.37 14.80 24.92
C GLU A 241 -1.80 14.27 25.11
N PRO A 242 -2.58 14.08 24.02
CA PRO A 242 -3.85 13.36 24.10
C PRO A 242 -3.65 11.89 24.48
N ASP A 243 -4.52 11.34 25.32
CA ASP A 243 -4.59 9.89 25.55
C ASP A 243 -5.31 9.24 24.35
N TYR A 244 -4.53 8.80 23.36
CA TYR A 244 -5.05 8.22 22.12
C TYR A 244 -5.64 6.82 22.30
N LEU A 245 -6.73 6.54 21.59
CA LEU A 245 -7.33 5.22 21.50
C LEU A 245 -6.46 4.29 20.65
N VAL A 246 -5.53 3.60 21.32
CA VAL A 246 -4.74 2.52 20.72
C VAL A 246 -5.53 1.22 20.61
N TYR A 247 -5.22 0.41 19.60
CA TYR A 247 -5.82 -0.90 19.35
C TYR A 247 -4.75 -1.93 18.98
N ALA A 248 -5.12 -3.22 19.00
CA ALA A 248 -4.21 -4.28 18.57
C ALA A 248 -4.17 -4.37 17.05
N ILE A 249 -2.96 -4.25 16.48
CA ILE A 249 -2.67 -4.47 15.06
C ILE A 249 -3.03 -5.91 14.69
N LYS A 250 -3.58 -6.10 13.49
CA LYS A 250 -4.08 -7.37 12.95
C LYS A 250 -2.97 -8.31 12.48
N THR A 251 -2.05 -8.66 13.38
CA THR A 251 -0.97 -9.62 13.12
C THR A 251 -1.54 -11.01 12.77
N PRO A 252 -1.18 -11.61 11.62
CA PRO A 252 -1.59 -12.97 11.27
C PRO A 252 -0.89 -14.04 12.12
N ASN A 253 -1.55 -15.18 12.35
CA ASN A 253 -1.10 -16.25 13.23
C ASN A 253 -0.12 -17.28 12.60
N ASP A 254 0.42 -16.98 11.42
CA ASP A 254 1.08 -17.94 10.55
C ASP A 254 2.56 -18.22 10.97
N PRO A 255 3.01 -19.48 11.21
CA PRO A 255 4.23 -19.71 11.98
C PRO A 255 5.57 -19.26 11.35
N LYS A 256 5.60 -18.76 10.11
CA LYS A 256 6.81 -18.23 9.46
C LYS A 256 6.81 -16.70 9.33
N MET A 257 5.89 -15.96 9.95
CA MET A 257 5.85 -14.48 9.87
C MET A 257 7.20 -13.81 10.14
N ILE A 258 8.01 -14.35 11.07
CA ILE A 258 9.34 -13.80 11.40
C ILE A 258 10.32 -13.84 10.21
N ASP A 259 10.14 -14.76 9.25
CA ASP A 259 10.96 -14.87 8.05
C ASP A 259 10.55 -13.86 6.95
N LEU A 260 9.33 -13.31 7.03
CA LEU A 260 8.70 -12.49 5.99
C LEU A 260 9.05 -11.01 6.13
N TRP A 261 10.36 -10.70 6.14
CA TRP A 261 10.84 -9.32 6.30
C TRP A 261 10.21 -8.36 5.31
N GLY A 262 9.95 -8.79 4.06
CA GLY A 262 9.34 -7.94 3.03
C GLY A 262 7.87 -7.57 3.26
N LEU A 263 7.25 -8.07 4.33
CA LEU A 263 5.91 -7.67 4.78
C LEU A 263 5.94 -6.86 6.09
N HIS A 264 6.99 -7.02 6.88
CA HIS A 264 7.26 -6.28 8.12
C HIS A 264 8.70 -6.54 8.58
N ASN A 265 9.53 -5.49 8.64
CA ASN A 265 10.96 -5.57 8.94
C ASN A 265 11.28 -4.83 10.25
N SER A 266 11.20 -5.54 11.38
CA SER A 266 11.68 -5.07 12.68
C SER A 266 13.19 -5.27 12.88
N GLY A 267 13.95 -5.36 11.79
CA GLY A 267 15.37 -5.72 11.79
C GLY A 267 15.64 -7.20 12.09
N GLN A 268 14.60 -8.05 12.20
CA GLN A 268 14.69 -9.43 12.67
C GLN A 268 15.58 -10.35 11.82
N THR A 269 15.79 -10.00 10.55
CA THR A 269 16.70 -10.70 9.62
C THR A 269 18.12 -10.12 9.59
N GLY A 270 18.46 -9.20 10.50
CA GLY A 270 19.68 -8.39 10.43
C GLY A 270 19.60 -7.29 9.37
N GLY A 271 18.39 -6.76 9.16
CA GLY A 271 18.05 -5.66 8.25
C GLY A 271 18.23 -4.28 8.86
N ASN A 272 17.72 -3.26 8.17
CA ASN A 272 17.31 -2.00 8.79
C ASN A 272 15.81 -2.10 9.11
N ASN A 273 15.35 -1.46 10.18
CA ASN A 273 13.92 -1.31 10.45
C ASN A 273 13.23 -0.44 9.37
N ASP A 274 11.90 -0.54 9.24
CA ASP A 274 11.07 0.23 8.30
C ASP A 274 11.52 0.11 6.84
N LYS A 275 12.01 -1.06 6.44
CA LYS A 275 12.44 -1.33 5.05
C LYS A 275 11.76 -2.59 4.54
N ASP A 276 10.46 -2.44 4.28
CA ASP A 276 9.54 -3.45 3.76
C ASP A 276 8.40 -2.81 2.93
N ILE A 277 7.12 -3.01 3.26
CA ILE A 277 5.95 -2.47 2.52
C ILE A 277 4.76 -2.08 3.42
N ASP A 278 4.94 -2.00 4.75
CA ASP A 278 3.90 -1.67 5.73
C ASP A 278 2.66 -2.58 5.65
N ALA A 279 2.88 -3.89 5.46
CA ALA A 279 1.77 -4.81 5.19
C ALA A 279 0.86 -5.00 6.41
N PHE A 280 1.39 -4.92 7.65
CA PHE A 280 0.61 -5.09 8.87
C PHE A 280 -0.38 -3.92 9.04
N GLU A 281 0.11 -2.73 8.76
CA GLU A 281 -0.58 -1.44 8.78
C GLU A 281 -1.64 -1.40 7.67
N ALA A 282 -1.32 -1.91 6.47
CA ALA A 282 -2.28 -2.10 5.39
C ALA A 282 -3.37 -3.12 5.74
N TRP A 283 -3.06 -4.20 6.47
CA TRP A 283 -4.02 -5.23 6.85
C TRP A 283 -5.04 -4.78 7.89
N ASP A 284 -4.71 -3.79 8.72
CA ASP A 284 -5.67 -3.09 9.58
C ASP A 284 -6.75 -2.34 8.76
N LEU A 285 -6.48 -2.00 7.50
CA LEU A 285 -7.45 -1.40 6.57
C LEU A 285 -8.14 -2.44 5.68
N GLN A 286 -7.38 -3.36 5.05
CA GLN A 286 -7.92 -4.37 4.14
C GLN A 286 -7.00 -5.61 4.02
N THR A 287 -7.59 -6.81 4.00
CA THR A 287 -6.91 -8.10 3.81
C THR A 287 -7.31 -8.84 2.53
N GLY A 288 -7.83 -8.10 1.54
CA GLY A 288 -8.18 -8.56 0.20
C GLY A 288 -9.63 -9.05 0.05
N SER A 289 -10.07 -9.25 -1.21
CA SER A 289 -11.33 -9.90 -1.54
C SER A 289 -11.16 -11.03 -2.56
N LYS A 290 -12.03 -12.03 -2.46
CA LYS A 290 -12.19 -13.12 -3.44
C LYS A 290 -12.60 -12.65 -4.83
N ASP A 291 -13.24 -11.48 -4.91
CA ASP A 291 -13.69 -10.90 -6.18
C ASP A 291 -12.51 -10.39 -7.04
N VAL A 292 -11.33 -10.20 -6.45
CA VAL A 292 -10.12 -9.80 -7.17
C VAL A 292 -9.43 -11.04 -7.77
N LEU A 293 -9.55 -11.18 -9.09
CA LEU A 293 -8.81 -12.18 -9.85
C LEU A 293 -7.39 -11.70 -10.21
N VAL A 294 -6.40 -12.56 -9.97
CA VAL A 294 -4.98 -12.31 -10.32
C VAL A 294 -4.45 -13.44 -11.21
N GLY A 295 -4.00 -13.11 -12.42
CA GLY A 295 -3.39 -14.08 -13.34
C GLY A 295 -1.89 -14.27 -13.06
N VAL A 296 -1.48 -15.46 -12.61
CA VAL A 296 -0.08 -15.82 -12.39
C VAL A 296 0.47 -16.49 -13.65
N ILE A 297 1.11 -15.70 -14.52
CA ILE A 297 1.65 -16.15 -15.81
C ILE A 297 3.10 -16.61 -15.61
N ASP A 298 3.34 -17.92 -15.42
CA ASP A 298 4.63 -18.44 -14.93
C ASP A 298 4.84 -19.96 -15.25
N THR A 299 5.53 -20.71 -14.39
CA THR A 299 5.74 -22.18 -14.46
C THR A 299 4.53 -23.01 -14.02
N GLY A 300 3.38 -22.38 -13.76
CA GLY A 300 2.20 -22.97 -13.11
C GLY A 300 2.18 -22.73 -11.60
N VAL A 301 1.14 -23.21 -10.92
CA VAL A 301 0.95 -23.06 -9.46
C VAL A 301 0.55 -24.39 -8.83
N ASP A 302 1.18 -24.79 -7.72
CA ASP A 302 0.69 -25.90 -6.89
C ASP A 302 -0.60 -25.48 -6.16
N ARG A 303 -1.71 -25.58 -6.87
CA ARG A 303 -3.07 -25.36 -6.37
C ARG A 303 -3.51 -26.31 -5.24
N SER A 304 -2.73 -27.33 -4.92
CA SER A 304 -2.97 -28.25 -3.81
C SER A 304 -2.20 -27.85 -2.54
N HIS A 305 -1.31 -26.86 -2.63
CA HIS A 305 -0.53 -26.35 -1.52
C HIS A 305 -1.46 -25.79 -0.42
N ILE A 306 -1.21 -26.17 0.83
CA ILE A 306 -2.10 -25.89 1.97
C ILE A 306 -2.33 -24.39 2.23
N ASP A 307 -1.31 -23.57 1.95
CA ASP A 307 -1.40 -22.10 2.01
C ASP A 307 -2.00 -21.45 0.75
N LEU A 308 -2.19 -22.16 -0.36
CA LEU A 308 -2.71 -21.59 -1.61
C LEU A 308 -4.13 -22.06 -1.93
N ALA A 309 -4.50 -23.29 -1.56
CA ALA A 309 -5.69 -23.96 -2.08
C ALA A 309 -7.01 -23.19 -1.89
N ALA A 310 -7.17 -22.42 -0.79
CA ALA A 310 -8.36 -21.58 -0.59
C ALA A 310 -8.31 -20.24 -1.36
N ASN A 311 -7.13 -19.81 -1.84
CA ASN A 311 -6.91 -18.64 -2.68
C ASN A 311 -6.75 -18.96 -4.17
N MET A 312 -6.92 -20.22 -4.59
CA MET A 312 -6.97 -20.57 -6.01
C MET A 312 -8.36 -20.36 -6.60
N TRP A 313 -8.40 -19.77 -7.80
CA TRP A 313 -9.61 -19.59 -8.58
C TRP A 313 -10.20 -20.93 -9.06
N THR A 314 -11.49 -20.90 -9.38
CA THR A 314 -12.23 -21.97 -10.03
C THR A 314 -13.16 -21.34 -11.06
N ASN A 315 -13.08 -21.74 -12.33
CA ASN A 315 -14.05 -21.32 -13.34
C ASN A 315 -15.42 -21.86 -12.94
N ALA A 316 -16.37 -20.96 -12.74
CA ALA A 316 -17.73 -21.29 -12.32
C ALA A 316 -18.68 -21.56 -13.51
N GLU A 317 -18.22 -21.33 -14.74
CA GLU A 317 -18.99 -21.55 -15.96
C GLU A 317 -18.65 -22.89 -16.67
N GLU A 318 -17.57 -23.58 -16.23
CA GLU A 318 -17.16 -24.92 -16.66
C GLU A 318 -17.73 -26.06 -15.79
N ILE A 319 -17.98 -27.23 -16.38
CA ILE A 319 -18.42 -28.45 -15.66
C ILE A 319 -17.27 -29.49 -15.63
N PRO A 320 -16.58 -29.69 -14.48
CA PRO A 320 -15.26 -30.34 -14.46
C PRO A 320 -15.21 -31.78 -14.97
N GLY A 321 -14.35 -32.00 -15.98
CA GLY A 321 -14.01 -33.32 -16.52
C GLY A 321 -15.02 -33.86 -17.53
N ASN A 322 -15.74 -32.98 -18.24
CA ASN A 322 -16.78 -33.39 -19.18
C ASN A 322 -16.32 -33.45 -20.65
N GLY A 323 -15.13 -32.94 -20.97
CA GLY A 323 -14.53 -32.95 -22.30
C GLY A 323 -15.02 -31.84 -23.23
N LYS A 324 -15.48 -30.71 -22.69
CA LYS A 324 -15.98 -29.55 -23.45
C LYS A 324 -15.43 -28.21 -22.95
N ASP A 325 -15.64 -27.23 -23.81
CA ASP A 325 -15.55 -25.79 -23.59
C ASP A 325 -17.03 -25.37 -23.40
N ASP A 326 -17.51 -25.33 -22.14
CA ASP A 326 -18.91 -25.07 -21.79
C ASP A 326 -19.20 -23.55 -21.72
N ASP A 327 -18.22 -22.73 -21.33
CA ASP A 327 -18.34 -21.26 -21.32
C ASP A 327 -18.07 -20.60 -22.70
N GLY A 328 -17.46 -21.33 -23.63
CA GLY A 328 -17.09 -20.82 -24.97
C GLY A 328 -15.82 -19.96 -24.96
N ASN A 329 -14.99 -20.08 -23.92
CA ASN A 329 -13.73 -19.39 -23.81
C ASN A 329 -12.66 -19.93 -24.78
N GLY A 330 -12.84 -21.15 -25.29
CA GLY A 330 -11.95 -21.83 -26.26
C GLY A 330 -10.95 -22.80 -25.61
N PHE A 331 -11.07 -23.03 -24.30
CA PHE A 331 -10.18 -23.86 -23.49
C PHE A 331 -11.01 -24.91 -22.75
N VAL A 332 -10.87 -26.18 -23.15
CA VAL A 332 -11.71 -27.30 -22.69
C VAL A 332 -11.39 -27.69 -21.25
N ASP A 333 -12.41 -27.76 -20.37
CA ASP A 333 -12.27 -28.10 -18.96
C ASP A 333 -11.27 -27.19 -18.21
N ASP A 334 -11.18 -25.88 -18.52
CA ASP A 334 -10.17 -24.94 -18.00
C ASP A 334 -10.35 -24.50 -16.53
N VAL A 335 -11.05 -25.34 -15.75
CA VAL A 335 -11.61 -25.12 -14.41
C VAL A 335 -10.69 -24.39 -13.42
N HIS A 336 -9.37 -24.40 -13.56
CA HIS A 336 -8.44 -23.72 -12.65
C HIS A 336 -7.33 -22.91 -13.35
N GLY A 337 -7.56 -22.53 -14.62
CA GLY A 337 -6.57 -21.94 -15.51
C GLY A 337 -6.10 -22.89 -16.60
N TRP A 338 -5.13 -22.45 -17.41
CA TRP A 338 -4.67 -23.17 -18.60
C TRP A 338 -3.15 -23.30 -18.68
N ASP A 339 -2.68 -24.39 -19.28
CA ASP A 339 -1.28 -24.66 -19.60
C ASP A 339 -0.98 -24.47 -21.09
N PHE A 340 -0.26 -23.40 -21.42
CA PHE A 340 0.21 -23.09 -22.78
C PHE A 340 1.55 -23.74 -23.15
N TYR A 341 2.23 -24.40 -22.21
CA TYR A 341 3.47 -25.13 -22.46
C TYR A 341 3.18 -26.57 -22.93
N ASP A 342 2.35 -27.31 -22.18
CA ASP A 342 1.92 -28.66 -22.54
C ASP A 342 0.59 -28.67 -23.35
N ASN A 343 -0.11 -27.53 -23.43
CA ASN A 343 -1.37 -27.31 -24.16
C ASN A 343 -2.54 -28.16 -23.63
N ASP A 344 -2.75 -28.11 -22.31
CA ASP A 344 -3.87 -28.74 -21.60
C ASP A 344 -4.44 -27.85 -20.47
N ASN A 345 -5.41 -28.38 -19.72
CA ASN A 345 -6.10 -27.71 -18.63
C ASN A 345 -5.44 -27.89 -17.24
N ASN A 346 -4.16 -28.24 -17.19
CA ASN A 346 -3.46 -28.56 -15.95
C ASN A 346 -2.28 -27.60 -15.65
N PRO A 347 -2.55 -26.33 -15.26
CA PRO A 347 -1.51 -25.34 -14.92
C PRO A 347 -0.80 -25.60 -13.58
N THR A 348 -0.64 -26.87 -13.19
CA THR A 348 0.13 -27.27 -11.99
C THR A 348 1.60 -26.93 -12.18
N ASP A 349 2.26 -26.43 -11.12
CA ASP A 349 3.66 -26.01 -11.22
C ASP A 349 4.62 -27.18 -11.46
N GLY A 350 5.18 -27.24 -12.68
CA GLY A 350 6.19 -28.22 -13.07
C GLY A 350 7.59 -27.95 -12.51
N GLY A 351 7.77 -26.85 -11.77
CA GLY A 351 9.05 -26.41 -11.22
C GLY A 351 8.96 -26.01 -9.74
N SER A 352 8.68 -24.73 -9.49
CA SER A 352 8.49 -24.11 -8.14
C SER A 352 8.31 -22.59 -8.19
N HIS A 353 8.61 -21.95 -9.32
CA HIS A 353 8.74 -20.50 -9.43
C HIS A 353 7.39 -19.79 -9.38
N GLY A 354 6.41 -20.26 -10.16
CA GLY A 354 5.05 -19.72 -10.13
C GLY A 354 4.34 -19.95 -8.79
N THR A 355 4.58 -21.09 -8.12
CA THR A 355 4.09 -21.33 -6.74
C THR A 355 4.73 -20.37 -5.73
N HIS A 356 6.01 -20.03 -5.88
CA HIS A 356 6.69 -19.05 -5.02
C HIS A 356 6.12 -17.64 -5.23
N CYS A 357 5.89 -17.25 -6.48
CA CYS A 357 5.22 -15.99 -6.80
C CYS A 357 3.79 -15.94 -6.23
N ALA A 358 2.99 -17.00 -6.39
CA ALA A 358 1.62 -17.08 -5.89
C ALA A 358 1.53 -16.93 -4.36
N GLY A 359 2.43 -17.57 -3.60
CA GLY A 359 2.44 -17.42 -2.14
C GLY A 359 2.75 -16.00 -1.67
N THR A 360 3.59 -15.26 -2.39
CA THR A 360 3.90 -13.87 -2.06
C THR A 360 2.74 -12.93 -2.42
N ILE A 361 2.01 -13.19 -3.51
CA ILE A 361 0.77 -12.46 -3.86
C ILE A 361 -0.29 -12.68 -2.78
N GLY A 362 -0.54 -13.95 -2.42
CA GLY A 362 -1.66 -14.32 -1.57
C GLY A 362 -1.65 -15.77 -1.11
N ALA A 363 -0.64 -16.17 -0.34
CA ALA A 363 -0.85 -17.24 0.62
C ALA A 363 -1.91 -16.83 1.67
N VAL A 364 -2.78 -17.77 2.04
CA VAL A 364 -4.00 -17.55 2.82
C VAL A 364 -3.65 -17.15 4.26
N GLY A 365 -3.82 -15.87 4.60
CA GLY A 365 -3.44 -15.35 5.90
C GLY A 365 -4.31 -15.81 7.07
N ASN A 366 -3.69 -15.85 8.25
CA ASN A 366 -4.27 -16.17 9.55
C ASN A 366 -4.87 -17.60 9.63
N ASN A 367 -4.30 -18.53 8.87
CA ASN A 367 -4.77 -19.92 8.74
C ASN A 367 -3.99 -20.91 9.67
N GLY A 368 -2.92 -20.44 10.31
CA GLY A 368 -2.04 -21.18 11.20
C GLY A 368 -1.14 -22.17 10.48
N LYS A 369 -0.78 -21.88 9.23
CA LYS A 369 0.13 -22.61 8.32
C LYS A 369 1.16 -21.59 7.81
N GLY A 370 2.03 -21.97 6.87
CA GLY A 370 3.40 -21.48 6.84
C GLY A 370 3.55 -19.97 6.70
N VAL A 371 3.14 -19.43 5.55
CA VAL A 371 3.37 -18.02 5.17
C VAL A 371 2.06 -17.33 4.82
N VAL A 372 2.07 -16.01 4.90
CA VAL A 372 1.01 -15.15 4.37
C VAL A 372 1.51 -14.41 3.12
N GLY A 373 0.63 -14.15 2.16
CA GLY A 373 0.91 -13.23 1.05
C GLY A 373 0.39 -11.83 1.34
N VAL A 374 0.73 -10.84 0.50
CA VAL A 374 0.28 -9.46 0.69
C VAL A 374 -1.25 -9.36 0.72
N SER A 375 -1.97 -10.13 -0.10
CA SER A 375 -3.43 -10.23 -0.05
C SER A 375 -3.88 -11.57 0.54
N TRP A 376 -4.33 -11.57 1.81
CA TRP A 376 -4.75 -12.80 2.50
C TRP A 376 -5.92 -13.49 1.81
N ASN A 377 -6.82 -12.71 1.19
CA ASN A 377 -7.99 -13.18 0.46
C ASN A 377 -7.92 -12.68 -0.98
N VAL A 378 -7.66 -13.59 -1.91
CA VAL A 378 -7.59 -13.32 -3.35
C VAL A 378 -8.06 -14.55 -4.13
N SER A 379 -8.31 -14.41 -5.43
CA SER A 379 -8.56 -15.53 -6.36
C SER A 379 -7.46 -15.57 -7.43
N MET A 380 -6.46 -16.44 -7.25
CA MET A 380 -5.34 -16.58 -8.18
C MET A 380 -5.63 -17.63 -9.26
N VAL A 381 -5.39 -17.26 -10.52
CA VAL A 381 -5.47 -18.15 -11.69
C VAL A 381 -4.05 -18.61 -12.04
N GLY A 382 -3.81 -19.92 -12.08
CA GLY A 382 -2.56 -20.47 -12.59
C GLY A 382 -2.55 -20.43 -14.11
N ILE A 383 -1.59 -19.75 -14.73
CA ILE A 383 -1.45 -19.69 -16.19
C ILE A 383 -0.03 -20.14 -16.53
N ARG A 384 0.12 -21.43 -16.85
CA ARG A 384 1.43 -22.03 -17.11
C ARG A 384 1.84 -21.76 -18.56
N PHE A 385 3.06 -21.27 -18.78
CA PHE A 385 3.68 -21.21 -20.12
C PHE A 385 5.18 -21.50 -20.11
N LEU A 386 5.79 -21.57 -18.93
CA LEU A 386 7.18 -21.97 -18.74
C LEU A 386 7.26 -23.44 -18.32
N GLY A 387 8.21 -24.16 -18.92
CA GLY A 387 8.65 -25.49 -18.49
C GLY A 387 10.12 -25.49 -18.05
N PRO A 388 10.75 -26.66 -17.86
CA PRO A 388 12.11 -26.80 -17.33
C PRO A 388 13.22 -26.15 -18.16
N MET A 389 12.94 -25.72 -19.39
CA MET A 389 13.88 -25.00 -20.28
C MET A 389 13.39 -23.59 -20.64
N GLY A 390 12.44 -23.03 -19.89
CA GLY A 390 11.73 -21.80 -20.22
C GLY A 390 10.49 -22.04 -21.08
N GLY A 391 10.12 -21.04 -21.87
CA GLY A 391 8.96 -21.06 -22.77
C GLY A 391 9.10 -20.01 -23.88
N TYR A 392 8.06 -19.81 -24.69
CA TYR A 392 8.14 -18.97 -25.89
C TYR A 392 7.24 -17.73 -25.81
N THR A 393 7.64 -16.66 -26.51
CA THR A 393 6.88 -15.40 -26.61
C THR A 393 5.48 -15.59 -27.21
N SER A 394 5.29 -16.61 -28.06
CA SER A 394 3.98 -17.04 -28.56
C SER A 394 3.01 -17.38 -27.44
N ASP A 395 3.50 -18.05 -26.41
CA ASP A 395 2.70 -18.67 -25.37
C ASP A 395 2.48 -17.71 -24.20
N ALA A 396 3.44 -16.80 -23.95
CA ALA A 396 3.20 -15.57 -23.19
C ALA A 396 2.08 -14.71 -23.81
N VAL A 397 2.06 -14.55 -25.14
CA VAL A 397 0.97 -13.83 -25.85
C VAL A 397 -0.38 -14.54 -25.66
N LYS A 398 -0.43 -15.88 -25.77
CA LYS A 398 -1.65 -16.64 -25.47
C LYS A 398 -2.10 -16.44 -24.02
N SER A 399 -1.17 -16.52 -23.07
CA SER A 399 -1.42 -16.36 -21.62
C SER A 399 -2.04 -15.02 -21.27
N ILE A 400 -1.55 -13.93 -21.87
CA ILE A 400 -2.09 -12.57 -21.67
C ILE A 400 -3.49 -12.46 -22.30
N ASN A 401 -3.69 -13.00 -23.51
CA ASN A 401 -5.00 -13.01 -24.16
C ASN A 401 -6.02 -13.85 -23.38
N TYR A 402 -5.59 -14.94 -22.74
CA TYR A 402 -6.41 -15.79 -21.88
C TYR A 402 -6.80 -15.06 -20.58
N ALA A 403 -5.82 -14.49 -19.86
CA ALA A 403 -6.07 -13.62 -18.71
C ALA A 403 -7.03 -12.46 -19.04
N THR A 404 -6.94 -11.93 -20.26
CA THR A 404 -7.85 -10.89 -20.78
C THR A 404 -9.25 -11.41 -21.12
N LYS A 405 -9.40 -12.70 -21.45
CA LYS A 405 -10.71 -13.31 -21.74
C LYS A 405 -11.48 -13.68 -20.47
N ILE A 406 -10.79 -14.21 -19.45
CA ILE A 406 -11.38 -14.53 -18.14
C ILE A 406 -11.57 -13.29 -17.24
N GLY A 407 -10.98 -12.15 -17.61
CA GLY A 407 -11.23 -10.86 -16.95
C GLY A 407 -10.51 -10.68 -15.60
N VAL A 408 -9.24 -11.07 -15.50
CA VAL A 408 -8.45 -10.79 -14.29
C VAL A 408 -8.26 -9.28 -14.07
N ALA A 409 -8.18 -8.81 -12.82
CA ALA A 409 -7.87 -7.41 -12.52
C ALA A 409 -6.42 -7.04 -12.88
N LEU A 410 -5.50 -8.00 -12.71
CA LEU A 410 -4.11 -7.87 -13.14
C LEU A 410 -3.45 -9.21 -13.44
N THR A 411 -2.29 -9.14 -14.09
CA THR A 411 -1.35 -10.24 -14.26
C THR A 411 -0.04 -9.97 -13.53
N SER A 412 0.53 -11.01 -12.92
CA SER A 412 1.86 -11.01 -12.34
C SER A 412 2.82 -11.76 -13.27
N ASN A 413 3.86 -11.08 -13.73
CA ASN A 413 4.73 -11.53 -14.82
C ASN A 413 6.19 -11.56 -14.34
N SER A 414 6.53 -12.57 -13.55
CA SER A 414 7.84 -12.72 -12.90
C SER A 414 8.96 -13.24 -13.83
N TRP A 415 8.81 -13.02 -15.14
CA TRP A 415 9.64 -13.55 -16.23
C TRP A 415 10.06 -12.44 -17.20
N GLY A 416 11.10 -12.71 -17.98
CA GLY A 416 11.59 -11.78 -19.00
C GLY A 416 12.68 -12.37 -19.89
N GLY A 417 13.06 -11.62 -20.92
CA GLY A 417 14.10 -11.99 -21.89
C GLY A 417 13.63 -11.99 -23.34
N GLY A 418 14.52 -12.39 -24.25
CA GLY A 418 14.31 -12.23 -25.69
C GLY A 418 14.60 -10.80 -26.14
N GLY A 419 13.65 -10.18 -26.85
CA GLY A 419 13.75 -8.81 -27.35
C GLY A 419 12.37 -8.25 -27.71
N PHE A 420 12.32 -7.03 -28.23
CA PHE A 420 11.06 -6.36 -28.57
C PHE A 420 10.20 -7.21 -29.52
N SER A 421 8.95 -7.44 -29.13
CA SER A 421 7.94 -8.13 -29.91
C SER A 421 6.67 -7.30 -29.96
N SER A 422 6.31 -6.82 -31.15
CA SER A 422 5.07 -6.05 -31.37
C SER A 422 3.84 -6.88 -31.02
N SER A 423 3.86 -8.21 -31.22
CA SER A 423 2.77 -9.10 -30.81
C SER A 423 2.61 -9.18 -29.29
N LEU A 424 3.72 -9.14 -28.54
CA LEU A 424 3.67 -9.12 -27.07
C LEU A 424 3.19 -7.76 -26.55
N LYS A 425 3.73 -6.66 -27.07
CA LYS A 425 3.26 -5.31 -26.72
C LYS A 425 1.76 -5.15 -27.02
N ASN A 426 1.30 -5.58 -28.20
CA ASN A 426 -0.10 -5.51 -28.59
C ASN A 426 -1.02 -6.32 -27.65
N ALA A 427 -0.57 -7.45 -27.11
CA ALA A 427 -1.34 -8.21 -26.13
C ALA A 427 -1.49 -7.43 -24.81
N ILE A 428 -0.38 -6.87 -24.30
CA ILE A 428 -0.36 -6.06 -23.07
C ILE A 428 -1.22 -4.79 -23.24
N ASP A 429 -1.07 -4.07 -24.36
CA ASP A 429 -1.85 -2.88 -24.70
C ASP A 429 -3.35 -3.17 -24.80
N ASN A 430 -3.73 -4.38 -25.25
CA ASN A 430 -5.13 -4.77 -25.35
C ASN A 430 -5.71 -5.25 -24.01
N ALA A 431 -4.89 -5.84 -23.12
CA ALA A 431 -5.25 -6.08 -21.72
C ALA A 431 -5.48 -4.75 -20.97
N GLY A 432 -4.61 -3.75 -21.18
CA GLY A 432 -4.74 -2.42 -20.59
C GLY A 432 -6.04 -1.71 -21.00
N LYS A 433 -6.42 -1.79 -22.28
CA LYS A 433 -7.73 -1.31 -22.80
C LYS A 433 -8.95 -2.07 -22.24
N LYS A 434 -8.73 -3.14 -21.48
CA LYS A 434 -9.75 -3.90 -20.72
C LYS A 434 -9.69 -3.66 -19.21
N GLY A 435 -8.85 -2.72 -18.76
CA GLY A 435 -8.67 -2.40 -17.33
C GLY A 435 -7.64 -3.26 -16.61
N ILE A 436 -6.86 -4.09 -17.33
CA ILE A 436 -6.03 -5.13 -16.72
C ILE A 436 -4.60 -4.65 -16.50
N GLY A 437 -4.16 -4.65 -15.24
CA GLY A 437 -2.79 -4.34 -14.86
C GLY A 437 -1.77 -5.40 -15.30
N PHE A 438 -0.55 -4.99 -15.59
CA PHE A 438 0.54 -5.87 -16.00
C PHE A 438 1.79 -5.60 -15.16
N VAL A 439 1.92 -6.29 -14.03
CA VAL A 439 3.07 -6.15 -13.14
C VAL A 439 4.19 -7.06 -13.63
N ALA A 440 5.40 -6.53 -13.84
CA ALA A 440 6.48 -7.18 -14.58
C ALA A 440 7.84 -7.06 -13.89
N ALA A 441 8.62 -8.14 -13.89
CA ALA A 441 9.96 -8.17 -13.31
C ALA A 441 10.97 -7.38 -14.17
N ALA A 442 11.62 -6.36 -13.59
CA ALA A 442 12.58 -5.51 -14.30
C ALA A 442 13.81 -6.27 -14.82
N GLY A 443 14.19 -7.39 -14.19
CA GLY A 443 15.23 -8.31 -14.63
C GLY A 443 16.41 -8.49 -13.65
N ASN A 444 17.17 -9.58 -13.84
CA ASN A 444 18.13 -10.10 -12.86
C ASN A 444 19.57 -10.13 -13.40
N SER A 445 20.07 -9.01 -13.95
CA SER A 445 21.43 -8.94 -14.56
C SER A 445 22.20 -7.64 -14.30
N ALA A 446 21.79 -6.85 -13.31
CA ALA A 446 22.54 -5.68 -12.81
C ALA A 446 23.00 -4.67 -13.89
N TYR A 447 22.10 -4.29 -14.80
CA TYR A 447 22.33 -3.27 -15.80
C TYR A 447 21.17 -2.26 -15.89
N ASP A 448 21.38 -1.24 -16.72
CA ASP A 448 20.47 -0.12 -16.92
C ASP A 448 19.53 -0.37 -18.13
N ASN A 449 18.23 -0.48 -17.86
CA ASN A 449 17.16 -0.74 -18.82
C ASN A 449 16.88 0.47 -19.73
N ASP A 450 17.23 1.69 -19.32
CA ASP A 450 17.18 2.86 -20.21
C ASP A 450 18.27 2.77 -21.29
N SER A 451 19.31 1.95 -21.06
CA SER A 451 20.39 1.68 -22.02
C SER A 451 20.25 0.34 -22.75
N ILE A 452 19.69 -0.68 -22.09
CA ILE A 452 19.50 -2.05 -22.62
C ILE A 452 18.11 -2.55 -22.19
N PRO A 453 17.05 -2.27 -22.97
CA PRO A 453 15.67 -2.59 -22.58
C PRO A 453 15.41 -4.08 -22.27
N SER A 454 14.69 -4.33 -21.20
CA SER A 454 14.40 -5.66 -20.65
C SER A 454 12.92 -5.99 -20.78
N TYR A 455 12.56 -6.89 -21.71
CA TYR A 455 11.17 -7.18 -22.02
C TYR A 455 10.63 -8.35 -21.17
N PRO A 456 9.38 -8.28 -20.67
CA PRO A 456 8.34 -7.31 -21.03
C PRO A 456 8.37 -5.97 -20.27
N ALA A 457 9.15 -5.85 -19.21
CA ALA A 457 9.10 -4.71 -18.29
C ALA A 457 9.36 -3.33 -18.94
N SER A 458 10.24 -3.25 -19.95
CA SER A 458 10.57 -2.01 -20.69
C SER A 458 9.70 -1.76 -21.94
N TYR A 459 8.46 -2.25 -22.01
CA TYR A 459 7.50 -1.79 -23.03
C TYR A 459 6.84 -0.47 -22.59
N GLU A 460 6.74 0.50 -23.50
CA GLU A 460 5.95 1.73 -23.32
C GLU A 460 4.44 1.43 -23.39
N SER A 461 3.89 0.82 -22.34
CA SER A 461 2.49 0.40 -22.23
C SER A 461 1.91 0.91 -20.90
N GLU A 462 0.84 1.70 -20.95
CA GLU A 462 0.34 2.49 -19.80
C GLU A 462 -0.07 1.64 -18.58
N ASN A 463 -0.46 0.37 -18.81
CA ASN A 463 -0.86 -0.59 -17.78
C ASN A 463 0.30 -1.41 -17.18
N ILE A 464 1.55 -1.22 -17.64
CA ILE A 464 2.70 -1.91 -17.07
C ILE A 464 3.11 -1.27 -15.74
N ILE A 465 3.50 -2.09 -14.77
CA ILE A 465 4.30 -1.67 -13.62
C ILE A 465 5.58 -2.49 -13.62
N SER A 466 6.71 -1.84 -13.91
CA SER A 466 8.05 -2.42 -14.03
C SER A 466 8.74 -2.42 -12.66
N VAL A 467 9.04 -3.61 -12.12
CA VAL A 467 9.41 -3.82 -10.71
C VAL A 467 10.85 -4.26 -10.54
N GLY A 468 11.67 -3.39 -9.96
CA GLY A 468 13.01 -3.69 -9.46
C GLY A 468 12.98 -4.38 -8.08
N ALA A 469 14.14 -4.90 -7.64
CA ALA A 469 14.29 -5.58 -6.36
C ALA A 469 15.18 -4.81 -5.38
N HIS A 470 14.77 -4.72 -4.11
CA HIS A 470 15.64 -4.27 -3.00
C HIS A 470 15.84 -5.36 -1.93
N ASP A 471 16.79 -5.11 -1.03
CA ASP A 471 17.10 -5.92 0.13
C ASP A 471 16.46 -5.38 1.42
N HIS A 472 16.60 -6.17 2.50
CA HIS A 472 16.15 -5.88 3.86
C HIS A 472 16.81 -4.66 4.54
N LYS A 473 17.54 -3.82 3.78
CA LYS A 473 18.21 -2.59 4.22
C LYS A 473 17.87 -1.40 3.32
N GLY A 474 16.83 -1.53 2.47
CA GLY A 474 16.40 -0.51 1.51
C GLY A 474 17.33 -0.36 0.30
N LYS A 475 18.28 -1.29 0.07
CA LYS A 475 19.27 -1.16 -1.01
C LYS A 475 18.85 -1.96 -2.22
N ILE A 476 19.05 -1.40 -3.41
CA ILE A 476 18.90 -2.14 -4.67
C ILE A 476 19.66 -3.47 -4.61
N ALA A 477 18.97 -4.56 -4.93
CA ALA A 477 19.54 -5.90 -4.89
C ALA A 477 20.65 -6.03 -5.94
N TRP A 478 21.74 -6.72 -5.60
CA TRP A 478 22.96 -6.79 -6.42
C TRP A 478 22.79 -7.43 -7.81
N PHE A 479 21.65 -8.05 -8.08
CA PHE A 479 21.25 -8.58 -9.39
C PHE A 479 20.21 -7.71 -10.11
N SER A 480 19.53 -6.78 -9.43
CA SER A 480 18.41 -6.05 -10.02
C SER A 480 18.88 -5.19 -11.18
N GLN A 481 18.18 -5.30 -12.29
CA GLN A 481 18.18 -4.23 -13.30
C GLN A 481 17.44 -3.01 -12.73
N TRP A 482 17.68 -1.85 -13.33
CA TRP A 482 17.10 -0.55 -12.97
C TRP A 482 16.93 0.28 -14.24
N GLY A 483 16.20 1.38 -14.22
CA GLY A 483 16.13 2.31 -15.34
C GLY A 483 15.25 3.49 -14.98
N LYS A 484 15.79 4.71 -15.02
CA LYS A 484 15.10 5.92 -14.54
C LYS A 484 13.82 6.24 -15.34
N ASN A 485 13.66 5.67 -16.53
CA ASN A 485 12.49 5.88 -17.39
C ASN A 485 11.81 4.54 -17.76
N SER A 486 12.28 3.41 -17.22
CA SER A 486 11.88 2.05 -17.64
C SER A 486 11.74 1.03 -16.50
N VAL A 487 11.97 1.46 -15.26
CA VAL A 487 11.57 0.79 -14.02
C VAL A 487 10.73 1.78 -13.22
N ASP A 488 9.54 1.37 -12.82
CA ASP A 488 8.59 2.25 -12.12
C ASP A 488 8.94 2.35 -10.63
N LEU A 489 9.14 1.20 -9.97
CA LEU A 489 9.42 1.13 -8.52
C LEU A 489 10.26 -0.11 -8.15
N PHE A 490 10.63 -0.21 -6.88
CA PHE A 490 11.34 -1.35 -6.30
C PHE A 490 10.50 -1.98 -5.18
N ALA A 491 10.60 -3.30 -5.00
CA ALA A 491 9.94 -4.02 -3.91
C ALA A 491 10.85 -5.15 -3.34
N PRO A 492 10.48 -5.79 -2.22
CA PRO A 492 11.32 -6.80 -1.56
C PRO A 492 11.62 -8.00 -2.48
N GLY A 493 12.90 -8.19 -2.84
CA GLY A 493 13.32 -9.22 -3.78
C GLY A 493 14.47 -10.10 -3.31
N VAL A 494 14.95 -9.93 -2.08
CA VAL A 494 16.10 -10.66 -1.51
C VAL A 494 15.67 -11.59 -0.38
N ASN A 495 16.09 -12.86 -0.44
CA ASN A 495 15.78 -13.91 0.54
C ASN A 495 14.28 -14.06 0.88
N VAL A 496 13.39 -13.74 -0.07
CA VAL A 496 11.93 -13.78 0.11
C VAL A 496 11.47 -15.21 0.33
N VAL A 497 10.86 -15.48 1.48
CA VAL A 497 10.32 -16.80 1.83
C VAL A 497 8.87 -16.92 1.36
N SER A 498 8.56 -17.98 0.60
CA SER A 498 7.22 -18.25 0.09
C SER A 498 7.00 -19.74 -0.15
N THR A 499 5.79 -20.11 -0.57
CA THR A 499 5.33 -21.48 -0.87
C THR A 499 6.05 -22.10 -2.07
N VAL A 500 6.32 -23.41 -2.04
CA VAL A 500 6.81 -24.19 -3.19
C VAL A 500 6.16 -25.59 -3.23
N PRO A 501 6.11 -26.27 -4.39
CA PRO A 501 5.27 -27.45 -4.57
C PRO A 501 5.47 -28.60 -3.58
N GLY A 502 4.35 -29.23 -3.21
CA GLY A 502 4.31 -30.35 -2.28
C GLY A 502 4.37 -29.93 -0.81
N ASN A 503 3.62 -28.88 -0.43
CA ASN A 503 3.48 -28.38 0.94
C ASN A 503 4.81 -27.98 1.60
N LYS A 504 5.55 -27.08 0.97
CA LYS A 504 6.92 -26.67 1.35
C LYS A 504 7.10 -25.16 1.21
N TYR A 505 8.20 -24.66 1.77
CA TYR A 505 8.56 -23.25 1.74
C TYR A 505 10.04 -23.09 1.37
N ALA A 506 10.36 -22.08 0.58
CA ALA A 506 11.72 -21.78 0.15
C ALA A 506 12.02 -20.28 0.16
N SER A 507 13.29 -19.92 0.35
CA SER A 507 13.79 -18.55 0.25
C SER A 507 14.43 -18.35 -1.12
N PHE A 508 13.90 -17.44 -1.94
CA PHE A 508 14.42 -17.12 -3.27
C PHE A 508 14.89 -15.64 -3.38
N ASN A 509 15.58 -15.34 -4.47
CA ASN A 509 16.17 -14.03 -4.75
C ASN A 509 15.89 -13.66 -6.22
N GLY A 510 15.29 -12.49 -6.48
CA GLY A 510 15.01 -11.99 -7.83
C GLY A 510 14.01 -10.83 -7.86
N THR A 511 14.02 -10.06 -8.95
CA THR A 511 12.91 -9.16 -9.33
C THR A 511 11.60 -9.94 -9.51
N SER A 512 11.71 -11.22 -9.86
CA SER A 512 10.64 -12.23 -9.83
C SER A 512 9.98 -12.43 -8.46
N MET A 513 10.66 -12.10 -7.35
CA MET A 513 10.10 -12.13 -5.99
C MET A 513 9.63 -10.74 -5.52
N ALA A 514 10.12 -9.65 -6.13
CA ALA A 514 9.61 -8.29 -5.90
C ALA A 514 8.26 -8.06 -6.60
N THR A 515 8.16 -8.48 -7.87
CA THR A 515 6.94 -8.44 -8.71
C THR A 515 5.67 -8.91 -7.98
N PRO A 516 5.64 -10.09 -7.32
CA PRO A 516 4.44 -10.57 -6.63
C PRO A 516 4.05 -9.77 -5.37
N HIS A 517 4.98 -9.07 -4.68
CA HIS A 517 4.61 -8.16 -3.59
C HIS A 517 3.76 -7.01 -4.16
N VAL A 518 4.22 -6.40 -5.27
CA VAL A 518 3.52 -5.33 -5.97
C VAL A 518 2.18 -5.80 -6.54
N SER A 519 2.14 -7.01 -7.12
CA SER A 519 0.89 -7.63 -7.59
C SER A 519 -0.13 -7.86 -6.45
N GLY A 520 0.34 -8.26 -5.26
CA GLY A 520 -0.51 -8.41 -4.09
C GLY A 520 -0.98 -7.08 -3.51
N ALA A 521 -0.14 -6.04 -3.51
CA ALA A 521 -0.52 -4.68 -3.11
C ALA A 521 -1.55 -4.06 -4.07
N TYR A 522 -1.38 -4.26 -5.39
CA TYR A 522 -2.38 -3.93 -6.39
C TYR A 522 -3.71 -4.64 -6.11
N ALA A 523 -3.67 -5.93 -5.75
CA ALA A 523 -4.87 -6.69 -5.42
C ALA A 523 -5.58 -6.18 -4.14
N LEU A 524 -4.84 -5.71 -3.13
CA LEU A 524 -5.43 -5.01 -1.97
C LEU A 524 -6.12 -3.70 -2.38
N LEU A 525 -5.47 -2.89 -3.22
CA LEU A 525 -6.03 -1.62 -3.69
C LEU A 525 -7.33 -1.81 -4.48
N ILE A 526 -7.40 -2.80 -5.38
CA ILE A 526 -8.63 -3.13 -6.12
C ILE A 526 -9.69 -3.75 -5.20
N ALA A 527 -9.31 -4.57 -4.20
CA ALA A 527 -10.27 -5.10 -3.22
C ALA A 527 -10.95 -4.01 -2.38
N SER A 528 -10.27 -2.88 -2.19
CA SER A 528 -10.81 -1.69 -1.54
C SER A 528 -11.52 -0.72 -2.49
N ASN A 529 -11.14 -0.71 -3.78
CA ASN A 529 -11.62 0.23 -4.79
C ASN A 529 -11.97 -0.50 -6.10
N PRO A 530 -13.06 -1.29 -6.13
CA PRO A 530 -13.37 -2.18 -7.25
C PRO A 530 -13.71 -1.44 -8.57
N ASP A 531 -14.10 -0.17 -8.47
CA ASP A 531 -14.45 0.69 -9.62
C ASP A 531 -13.24 1.47 -10.19
N TRP A 532 -12.03 1.34 -9.62
CA TRP A 532 -10.82 2.03 -10.11
C TRP A 532 -10.36 1.52 -11.49
N THR A 533 -9.92 2.45 -12.34
CA THR A 533 -9.21 2.12 -13.58
C THR A 533 -7.78 1.63 -13.32
N VAL A 534 -7.23 0.94 -14.31
CA VAL A 534 -5.83 0.47 -14.33
C VAL A 534 -4.80 1.60 -14.08
N ILE A 535 -5.14 2.84 -14.47
CA ILE A 535 -4.30 4.03 -14.31
C ILE A 535 -4.43 4.61 -12.90
N GLU A 536 -5.63 4.62 -12.31
CA GLU A 536 -5.80 5.03 -10.90
C GLU A 536 -5.10 4.07 -9.95
N ALA A 537 -5.22 2.76 -10.17
CA ALA A 537 -4.51 1.74 -9.39
C ALA A 537 -2.98 1.82 -9.56
N LYS A 538 -2.46 2.06 -10.78
CA LYS A 538 -1.03 2.33 -10.97
C LYS A 538 -0.61 3.61 -10.25
N ASN A 539 -1.32 4.71 -10.43
CA ASN A 539 -0.99 6.00 -9.82
C ASN A 539 -1.06 5.95 -8.29
N ALA A 540 -1.98 5.17 -7.71
CA ALA A 540 -2.04 4.96 -6.27
C ALA A 540 -0.74 4.31 -5.75
N LEU A 541 -0.31 3.19 -6.35
CA LEU A 541 0.97 2.55 -6.02
C LEU A 541 2.16 3.51 -6.21
N MET A 542 2.21 4.22 -7.34
CA MET A 542 3.32 5.14 -7.64
C MET A 542 3.41 6.35 -6.72
N ASN A 543 2.29 6.83 -6.20
CA ASN A 543 2.25 7.96 -5.27
C ASN A 543 2.40 7.55 -3.80
N SER A 544 2.38 6.24 -3.49
CA SER A 544 2.53 5.69 -2.14
C SER A 544 3.86 4.95 -1.92
N VAL A 545 4.87 5.18 -2.77
CA VAL A 545 6.21 4.58 -2.58
C VAL A 545 7.06 5.36 -1.57
N ASP A 546 7.86 4.63 -0.80
CA ASP A 546 8.92 5.18 0.03
C ASP A 546 10.00 5.87 -0.83
N LEU A 547 10.35 7.12 -0.47
CA LEU A 547 11.32 7.93 -1.24
C LEU A 547 12.77 7.66 -0.81
N GLU A 548 13.28 6.49 -1.18
CA GLU A 548 14.68 6.11 -0.95
C GLU A 548 15.67 6.90 -1.82
N ASP A 549 16.52 7.71 -1.19
CA ASP A 549 17.60 8.46 -1.88
C ASP A 549 18.56 7.54 -2.66
N GLY A 550 18.71 6.27 -2.23
CA GLY A 550 19.50 5.26 -2.94
C GLY A 550 18.88 4.77 -4.26
N LEU A 551 17.57 4.98 -4.46
CA LEU A 551 16.79 4.50 -5.61
C LEU A 551 16.33 5.62 -6.55
N LYS A 552 16.38 6.88 -6.12
CA LYS A 552 16.01 8.12 -6.85
C LYS A 552 16.81 8.43 -8.15
N SER A 553 17.63 7.48 -8.60
CA SER A 553 18.39 7.49 -9.86
C SER A 553 18.32 6.13 -10.59
N LYS A 554 17.32 5.32 -10.25
CA LYS A 554 17.14 3.90 -10.59
C LYS A 554 15.70 3.58 -11.01
N CYS A 555 14.77 4.40 -10.55
CA CYS A 555 13.48 4.77 -11.10
C CYS A 555 13.38 6.31 -11.06
#